data_AF-A0A452Z8R0-F1
#
_entry.id   AF-A0A452Z8R0-F1
#
_cell.length_a   1.000
_cell.length_b   1.000
_cell.length_c   1.000
_cell.angle_alpha   90.00
_cell.angle_beta   90.00
_cell.angle_gamma   90.00
#
_symmetry.space_group_name_H-M   'P 1'
#
loop_
_entity.id
_entity.type
_entity.pdbx_description
1 polymer ?
#
loop_
_entity_poly.entity_id
_entity_poly.type
_entity_poly.pdbx_seq_one_letter_code
_entity_poly.pdbx_strand_id
1 'polypeptide(L)'
;MVLRTLGLDCCHGIAELEKLCRTTSVWTVDLAYLLHKFSVNFSFFTVTIGANPQYSAETFYREQLQEDIDRVDELFGKALDAGISIQCRSISAYDIAFLLLSGHCIAIALVDKSKLNSSWMNDVHDMQQFDEDSDYMG
;
A
#
# COMPACT_ATOMS: atom_id res chain seq x y z
N MET A 1 0.82 -8.69 10.91
CA MET A 1 -0.37 -7.99 11.42
C MET A 1 -1.62 -8.53 10.74
N VAL A 2 -1.79 -8.38 9.42
CA VAL A 2 -2.98 -8.89 8.70
C VAL A 2 -3.23 -10.40 8.88
N LEU A 3 -2.23 -11.26 8.63
CA LEU A 3 -2.40 -12.71 8.78
C LEU A 3 -2.83 -13.11 10.20
N ARG A 4 -2.20 -12.53 11.23
CA ARG A 4 -2.61 -12.76 12.63
C ARG A 4 -4.02 -12.25 12.92
N THR A 5 -4.40 -11.07 12.39
CA THR A 5 -5.77 -10.55 12.51
C THR A 5 -6.80 -11.49 11.89
N LEU A 6 -6.42 -12.23 10.85
CA LEU A 6 -7.24 -13.27 10.22
C LEU A 6 -7.16 -14.64 10.92
N GLY A 7 -6.44 -14.76 12.04
CA GLY A 7 -6.25 -16.01 12.78
C GLY A 7 -5.27 -16.99 12.12
N LEU A 8 -4.46 -16.53 11.15
CA LEU A 8 -3.46 -17.33 10.46
C LEU A 8 -2.10 -17.22 11.18
N ASP A 9 -1.88 -18.12 12.13
CA ASP A 9 -0.63 -18.19 12.93
C ASP A 9 0.44 -19.11 12.34
N CYS A 10 0.35 -19.38 11.04
CA CYS A 10 1.23 -20.28 10.29
C CYS A 10 2.70 -19.83 10.18
N CYS A 11 3.03 -18.60 10.55
CA CYS A 11 4.37 -18.03 10.42
C CYS A 11 4.85 -17.43 11.74
N HIS A 12 6.02 -17.89 12.21
CA HIS A 12 6.58 -17.54 13.52
C HIS A 12 7.17 -16.12 13.57
N GLY A 13 7.07 -15.35 12.49
CA GLY A 13 7.56 -13.97 12.46
C GLY A 13 7.67 -13.39 11.06
N ILE A 14 8.11 -12.13 11.00
CA ILE A 14 8.33 -11.41 9.74
C ILE A 14 9.42 -12.06 8.89
N ALA A 15 10.44 -12.65 9.53
CA ALA A 15 11.54 -13.32 8.84
C ALA A 15 11.11 -14.54 8.00
N GLU A 16 10.03 -15.24 8.39
CA GLU A 16 9.49 -16.32 7.55
C GLU A 16 8.70 -15.76 6.36
N LEU A 17 7.99 -14.65 6.54
CA LEU A 17 7.30 -13.96 5.45
C LEU A 17 8.28 -13.39 4.42
N GLU A 18 9.38 -12.81 4.87
CA GLU A 18 10.47 -12.34 3.98
C GLU A 18 11.04 -13.48 3.12
N LYS A 19 11.28 -14.66 3.72
CA LYS A 19 11.70 -15.86 2.98
C LYS A 19 10.67 -16.31 1.95
N LEU A 20 9.38 -16.12 2.22
CA LEU A 20 8.31 -16.47 1.30
C LEU A 20 8.20 -15.51 0.11
N CYS A 21 8.48 -14.21 0.32
CA CYS A 21 8.55 -13.23 -0.76
C CYS A 21 9.77 -13.44 -1.69
N ARG A 22 10.85 -14.06 -1.19
CA ARG A 22 12.09 -14.32 -1.95
C ARG A 22 12.77 -13.06 -2.50
N THR A 23 12.47 -11.90 -1.95
CA THR A 23 13.05 -10.60 -2.30
C THR A 23 13.13 -9.72 -1.05
N THR A 24 14.10 -8.81 -1.03
CA THR A 24 14.19 -7.72 -0.03
C THR A 24 13.59 -6.42 -0.54
N SER A 25 13.31 -6.30 -1.85
CA SER A 25 12.58 -5.19 -2.46
C SER A 25 11.14 -5.61 -2.70
N VAL A 26 10.30 -5.48 -1.65
CA VAL A 26 8.92 -5.95 -1.68
C VAL A 26 8.03 -4.90 -2.35
N TRP A 27 7.35 -5.30 -3.42
CA TRP A 27 6.32 -4.51 -4.10
C TRP A 27 4.92 -5.00 -3.72
N THR A 28 3.89 -4.19 -3.98
CA THR A 28 2.50 -4.56 -3.65
C THR A 28 2.07 -5.88 -4.32
N VAL A 29 2.59 -6.18 -5.52
CA VAL A 29 2.31 -7.45 -6.19
C VAL A 29 2.89 -8.65 -5.44
N ASP A 30 4.08 -8.52 -4.83
CA ASP A 30 4.67 -9.59 -3.99
C ASP A 30 3.74 -9.91 -2.80
N LEU A 31 3.14 -8.87 -2.20
CA LEU A 31 2.16 -9.03 -1.12
C LEU A 31 0.89 -9.73 -1.61
N ALA A 32 0.42 -9.45 -2.83
CA ALA A 32 -0.74 -10.14 -3.40
C ALA A 32 -0.47 -11.65 -3.55
N TYR A 33 0.70 -12.03 -4.05
CA TYR A 33 1.13 -13.44 -4.12
C TYR A 33 1.26 -14.07 -2.74
N LEU A 34 1.78 -13.33 -1.76
CA LEU A 34 1.88 -13.81 -0.39
C LEU A 34 0.50 -14.07 0.23
N LEU A 35 -0.45 -13.13 0.09
CA LEU A 35 -1.83 -13.29 0.56
C LEU A 35 -2.54 -14.44 -0.14
N HIS A 36 -2.35 -14.57 -1.46
CA HIS A 36 -2.90 -15.67 -2.25
C HIS A 36 -2.38 -17.02 -1.77
N LYS A 37 -1.09 -17.13 -1.46
CA LYS A 37 -0.48 -18.36 -0.92
C LYS A 37 -1.10 -18.80 0.41
N PHE A 38 -1.57 -17.86 1.22
CA PHE A 38 -2.30 -18.14 2.46
C PHE A 38 -3.82 -18.26 2.27
N SER A 39 -4.31 -18.32 1.02
CA SER A 39 -5.74 -18.39 0.70
C SER A 39 -6.56 -17.25 1.30
N VAL A 40 -5.93 -16.08 1.49
CA VAL A 40 -6.64 -14.88 1.94
C VAL A 40 -7.44 -14.32 0.77
N ASN A 41 -8.72 -14.03 0.99
CA ASN A 41 -9.53 -13.32 0.01
C ASN A 41 -9.20 -11.82 0.04
N PHE A 42 -8.83 -11.23 -1.09
CA PHE A 42 -8.48 -9.82 -1.20
C PHE A 42 -8.89 -9.22 -2.54
N SER A 43 -9.00 -7.89 -2.58
CA SER A 43 -9.12 -7.11 -3.81
C SER A 43 -7.86 -6.28 -4.00
N PHE A 44 -7.19 -6.39 -5.15
CA PHE A 44 -6.01 -5.58 -5.48
C PHE A 44 -6.35 -4.55 -6.55
N PHE A 45 -6.30 -3.27 -6.16
CA PHE A 45 -6.46 -2.12 -7.05
C PHE A 45 -5.11 -1.41 -7.23
N THR A 46 -4.80 -1.02 -8.46
CA THR A 46 -3.61 -0.22 -8.79
C THR A 46 -3.90 0.68 -10.00
N VAL A 47 -3.20 1.81 -10.12
CA VAL A 47 -3.23 2.68 -11.31
C VAL A 47 -2.08 2.41 -12.26
N THR A 48 -1.13 1.58 -11.84
CA THR A 48 0.05 1.19 -12.63
C THR A 48 0.16 -0.33 -12.65
N ILE A 49 0.23 -0.89 -13.84
CA ILE A 49 0.59 -2.29 -14.06
C ILE A 49 2.11 -2.34 -14.23
N GLY A 50 2.76 -3.23 -13.50
CA GLY A 50 4.22 -3.31 -13.49
C GLY A 50 4.88 -2.31 -12.54
N ALA A 51 6.19 -2.24 -12.60
CA ALA A 51 6.96 -1.22 -11.88
C ALA A 51 6.92 0.11 -12.66
N ASN A 52 6.75 1.25 -11.98
CA ASN A 52 6.82 2.55 -12.64
C ASN A 52 8.28 3.01 -12.81
N PRO A 53 8.81 3.11 -14.05
CA PRO A 53 10.21 3.53 -14.27
C PRO A 53 10.50 4.97 -13.83
N GLN A 54 9.47 5.80 -13.65
CA GLN A 54 9.61 7.18 -13.17
C GLN A 54 10.17 7.26 -11.75
N TYR A 55 10.10 6.18 -10.97
CA TYR A 55 10.72 6.12 -9.64
C TYR A 55 12.25 6.05 -9.68
N SER A 56 12.88 6.02 -10.86
CA SER A 56 14.35 6.12 -10.99
C SER A 56 14.92 7.42 -10.41
N ALA A 57 14.12 8.48 -10.37
CA ALA A 57 14.48 9.76 -9.74
C ALA A 57 14.54 9.69 -8.21
N GLU A 58 13.83 8.73 -7.60
CA GLU A 58 13.80 8.54 -6.16
C GLU A 58 15.01 7.73 -5.71
N THR A 59 15.81 8.29 -4.81
CA THR A 59 17.03 7.66 -4.30
C THR A 59 16.79 6.28 -3.70
N PHE A 60 15.60 6.07 -3.12
CA PHE A 60 15.17 4.80 -2.54
C PHE A 60 15.10 3.67 -3.58
N TYR A 61 14.59 3.94 -4.78
CA TYR A 61 14.38 2.90 -5.80
C TYR A 61 15.57 2.75 -6.76
N ARG A 62 16.36 3.81 -6.94
CA ARG A 62 17.35 3.93 -8.03
C ARG A 62 18.29 2.73 -8.22
N GLU A 63 18.77 2.12 -7.14
CA GLU A 63 19.78 1.04 -7.22
C GLU A 63 19.19 -0.31 -7.67
N GLN A 64 17.96 -0.63 -7.26
CA GLN A 64 17.32 -1.93 -7.52
C GLN A 64 16.24 -1.86 -8.61
N LEU A 65 15.85 -0.66 -9.03
CA LEU A 65 14.71 -0.46 -9.94
C LEU A 65 14.84 -1.25 -11.25
N GLN A 66 16.04 -1.34 -11.82
CA GLN A 66 16.23 -2.02 -13.09
C GLN A 66 15.94 -3.53 -12.98
N GLU A 67 16.40 -4.17 -11.91
CA GLU A 67 16.12 -5.59 -11.63
C GLU A 67 14.65 -5.79 -11.21
N ASP A 68 14.10 -4.82 -10.47
CA ASP A 68 12.72 -4.86 -10.03
C ASP A 68 11.72 -4.70 -11.18
N ILE A 69 12.01 -3.92 -12.22
CA ILE A 69 11.12 -3.75 -13.37
C ILE A 69 10.80 -5.11 -14.00
N ASP A 70 11.83 -5.85 -14.42
CA ASP A 70 11.63 -7.12 -15.12
C ASP A 70 10.86 -8.12 -14.25
N ARG A 71 11.22 -8.21 -12.96
CA ARG A 71 10.58 -9.12 -12.00
C ARG A 71 9.13 -8.73 -11.71
N VAL A 72 8.87 -7.46 -11.43
CA VAL A 72 7.53 -6.97 -11.09
C VAL A 72 6.61 -7.12 -12.30
N ASP A 73 7.08 -6.75 -13.49
CA ASP A 73 6.31 -6.89 -14.74
C ASP A 73 5.97 -8.36 -15.01
N GLU A 74 6.91 -9.29 -14.79
CA GLU A 74 6.66 -10.73 -14.88
C GLU A 74 5.59 -11.20 -13.88
N LEU A 75 5.64 -10.72 -12.63
CA LEU A 75 4.65 -11.06 -11.61
C LEU A 75 3.25 -10.56 -11.97
N PHE A 76 3.13 -9.34 -12.52
CA PHE A 76 1.87 -8.83 -13.04
C PHE A 76 1.37 -9.68 -14.22
N GLY A 77 2.25 -10.02 -15.17
CA GLY A 77 1.92 -10.84 -16.33
C GLY A 77 1.39 -12.22 -15.97
N LYS A 78 1.93 -12.84 -14.90
CA LYS A 78 1.52 -14.17 -14.42
C LYS A 78 0.36 -14.16 -13.41
N ALA A 79 -0.05 -12.99 -12.93
CA ALA A 79 -0.99 -12.89 -11.82
C ALA A 79 -2.33 -13.57 -12.12
N LEU A 80 -2.89 -13.34 -13.32
CA LEU A 80 -4.16 -13.92 -13.71
C LEU A 80 -4.09 -15.46 -13.79
N ASP A 81 -3.02 -15.99 -14.38
CA ASP A 81 -2.76 -17.43 -14.48
C ASP A 81 -2.54 -18.07 -13.10
N ALA A 82 -2.00 -17.30 -12.15
CA ALA A 82 -1.87 -17.69 -10.76
C ALA A 82 -3.18 -17.54 -9.95
N GLY A 83 -4.29 -17.12 -10.57
CA GLY A 83 -5.58 -16.93 -9.89
C GLY A 83 -5.68 -15.64 -9.07
N ILE A 84 -4.82 -14.67 -9.32
CA ILE A 84 -4.80 -13.36 -8.67
C ILE A 84 -5.44 -12.32 -9.61
N SER A 85 -6.58 -11.78 -9.20
CA SER A 85 -7.26 -10.72 -9.95
C SER A 85 -6.74 -9.34 -9.56
N ILE A 86 -6.21 -8.60 -10.53
CA ILE A 86 -5.68 -7.25 -10.37
C ILE A 86 -6.57 -6.29 -11.16
N GLN A 87 -7.06 -5.24 -10.49
CA GLN A 87 -7.90 -4.21 -11.10
C GLN A 87 -7.07 -2.95 -11.34
N CYS A 88 -6.80 -2.65 -12.62
CA CYS A 88 -6.12 -1.43 -13.03
C CYS A 88 -7.06 -0.22 -13.00
N ARG A 89 -7.38 0.27 -11.81
CA ARG A 89 -8.20 1.47 -11.60
C ARG A 89 -7.92 2.12 -10.24
N SER A 90 -8.22 3.41 -10.15
CA SER A 90 -8.31 4.11 -8.87
C SER A 90 -9.54 3.64 -8.07
N ILE A 91 -9.45 3.80 -6.75
CA ILE A 91 -10.57 3.70 -5.82
C ILE A 91 -10.73 5.06 -5.13
N SER A 92 -11.98 5.52 -4.96
CA SER A 92 -12.23 6.82 -4.34
C SER A 92 -12.02 6.77 -2.82
N ALA A 93 -11.72 7.92 -2.21
CA ALA A 93 -11.65 8.02 -0.75
C ALA A 93 -12.97 7.62 -0.08
N TYR A 94 -14.11 7.92 -0.73
CA TYR A 94 -15.43 7.51 -0.27
C TYR A 94 -15.57 5.98 -0.25
N ASP A 95 -15.20 5.30 -1.33
CA ASP A 95 -15.27 3.82 -1.40
C ASP A 95 -14.34 3.17 -0.38
N ILE A 96 -13.13 3.70 -0.18
CA ILE A 96 -12.21 3.23 0.86
C ILE A 96 -12.87 3.37 2.23
N ALA A 97 -13.40 4.56 2.56
CA ALA A 97 -14.05 4.81 3.84
C ALA A 97 -15.26 3.88 4.04
N PHE A 98 -16.10 3.71 3.02
CA PHE A 98 -17.24 2.81 3.06
C PHE A 98 -16.82 1.35 3.33
N LEU A 99 -15.79 0.84 2.65
CA LEU A 99 -15.27 -0.50 2.88
C LEU A 99 -14.71 -0.68 4.30
N LEU A 100 -13.97 0.30 4.81
CA LEU A 100 -13.40 0.25 6.16
C LEU A 100 -14.49 0.29 7.23
N LEU A 101 -15.47 1.18 7.08
CA LEU A 101 -16.59 1.33 8.02
C LEU A 101 -17.51 0.11 8.03
N SER A 102 -17.48 -0.74 7.00
CA SER A 102 -18.21 -2.01 6.99
C SER A 102 -17.72 -3.00 8.07
N GLY A 103 -16.48 -2.84 8.55
CA GLY A 103 -15.87 -3.77 9.51
C GLY A 103 -15.47 -5.14 8.94
N HIS A 104 -15.70 -5.38 7.64
CA HIS A 104 -15.43 -6.67 6.99
C HIS A 104 -14.13 -6.69 6.19
N CYS A 105 -13.39 -5.57 6.15
CA CYS A 105 -12.22 -5.43 5.30
C CYS A 105 -11.05 -4.82 6.08
N ILE A 106 -9.85 -5.27 5.75
CA ILE A 106 -8.60 -4.66 6.19
C ILE A 106 -7.98 -3.99 4.96
N ALA A 107 -7.64 -2.70 5.07
CA ALA A 107 -6.88 -2.03 4.03
C ALA A 107 -5.38 -2.21 4.26
N ILE A 108 -4.65 -2.52 3.19
CA ILE A 108 -3.19 -2.49 3.15
C ILE A 108 -2.81 -1.39 2.16
N ALA A 109 -2.06 -0.39 2.62
CA ALA A 109 -1.54 0.68 1.78
C ALA A 109 -0.03 0.77 1.96
N LEU A 110 0.70 0.82 0.84
CA LEU A 110 2.12 1.18 0.84
C LEU A 110 2.21 2.69 0.66
N VAL A 111 2.90 3.33 1.58
CA VAL A 111 2.98 4.78 1.71
C VAL A 111 4.41 5.17 1.93
N ASP A 112 4.79 6.31 1.36
CA ASP A 112 6.06 6.94 1.69
C ASP A 112 5.96 7.52 3.10
N LYS A 113 6.73 6.95 4.02
CA LYS A 113 6.78 7.37 5.43
C LYS A 113 7.13 8.85 5.58
N SER A 114 7.97 9.40 4.71
CA SER A 114 8.36 10.81 4.80
C SER A 114 7.16 11.74 4.58
N LYS A 115 6.26 11.37 3.66
CA LYS A 115 5.04 12.12 3.33
C LYS A 115 3.99 12.05 4.43
N LEU A 116 3.93 10.93 5.17
CA LEU A 116 3.05 10.80 6.33
C LEU A 116 3.50 11.67 7.51
N ASN A 117 4.80 11.79 7.73
CA ASN A 117 5.31 12.58 8.85
C ASN A 117 5.23 14.09 8.58
N SER A 118 5.33 14.53 7.32
CA SER A 118 5.30 15.95 6.97
C SER A 118 3.94 16.63 7.15
N SER A 119 2.82 15.88 7.09
CA SER A 119 1.49 16.50 7.20
C SER A 119 1.13 16.90 8.63
N TRP A 120 1.63 16.16 9.64
CA TRP A 120 1.30 16.41 11.05
C TRP A 120 1.87 17.73 11.59
N MET A 121 2.94 18.26 10.99
CA MET A 121 3.54 19.54 11.43
C MET A 121 2.93 20.77 10.75
N ASN A 122 2.29 20.61 9.59
CA ASN A 122 1.71 21.73 8.86
C ASN A 122 0.24 21.98 9.25
N ASP A 123 -0.53 20.94 9.58
CA ASP A 123 -1.94 21.08 9.96
C ASP A 123 -2.14 21.78 11.34
N VAL A 124 -1.10 21.82 12.18
CA VAL A 124 -1.15 22.54 13.47
C VAL A 124 -1.03 24.06 13.26
N HIS A 125 -0.40 24.51 12.17
CA HIS A 125 -0.27 25.94 11.88
C HIS A 125 -1.53 26.54 11.23
N ASP A 126 -2.29 25.76 10.44
CA ASP A 126 -3.54 26.24 9.82
C ASP A 126 -4.72 26.34 10.80
N MET A 127 -4.70 25.60 11.90
CA MET A 127 -5.73 25.68 12.95
C MET A 127 -5.56 26.89 13.89
N GLN A 128 -4.40 27.56 13.88
CA GLN A 128 -4.15 28.74 14.73
C GLN A 128 -4.52 30.07 14.06
N GLN A 129 -4.92 30.09 12.79
CA GLN A 129 -5.29 31.31 12.07
C GLN A 129 -6.80 31.63 12.08
N PHE A 130 -7.64 30.81 12.72
CA PHE A 130 -9.09 31.02 12.76
C PHE A 130 -9.64 31.67 14.05
N ASP A 131 -8.78 32.01 15.02
CA ASP A 131 -9.22 32.55 16.34
C ASP A 131 -9.06 34.07 16.51
N GLU A 132 -8.65 34.84 15.50
CA GLU A 132 -8.39 36.30 15.66
C GLU A 132 -9.34 37.28 14.93
N ASP A 133 -10.44 36.83 14.33
CA ASP A 133 -11.44 37.76 13.76
C ASP A 133 -12.86 37.48 14.30
N SER A 134 -13.11 37.85 15.56
CA SER A 134 -14.47 38.09 16.04
C SER A 134 -14.58 39.38 16.86
N ASP A 135 -14.09 40.49 16.30
CA ASP A 135 -14.52 41.83 16.70
C ASP A 135 -15.71 42.26 15.83
N TYR A 136 -16.93 42.01 16.32
CA TYR A 136 -18.14 42.61 15.77
C TYR A 136 -19.08 43.15 16.86
N MET A 137 -18.93 44.47 17.05
CA MET A 137 -19.94 45.49 17.41
C MET A 137 -20.46 45.61 18.85
N GLY A 138 -20.09 46.75 19.45
CA GLY A 138 -21.07 47.71 19.99
C GLY A 138 -21.12 48.94 19.08
#